data_AF-A0A527VN38-F1
#
_entry.id   AF-A0A527VN38-F1
#
_cell.length_a   1.000
_cell.length_b   1.000
_cell.length_c   1.000
_cell.angle_alpha   90.00
_cell.angle_beta   90.00
_cell.angle_gamma   90.00
#
_symmetry.space_group_name_H-M   'P 1'
#
loop_
_entity.id
_entity.type
_entity.pdbx_description
1 polymer ?
#
loop_
_entity_poly.entity_id
_entity_poly.type
_entity_poly.pdbx_seq_one_letter_code
_entity_poly.pdbx_strand_id
1 'polypeptide(L)'
;LLGIARFKALSSLRKKKEGWIDDDDAAQVPDSADTPEVVTMKEDKAAALRRFVDALADEHRTVIDLAYYHGQSVTEIGEVLGIPVA
;
A
#
# COMPACT_ATOMS: atom_id res chain seq x y z
N LEU A 1 -30.91 13.07 8.98
CA LEU A 1 -29.43 13.26 9.03
C LEU A 1 -28.78 13.27 7.64
N LEU A 2 -29.06 12.33 6.75
CA LEU A 2 -28.46 12.25 5.40
C LEU A 2 -28.71 13.47 4.50
N GLY A 3 -29.90 14.08 4.57
CA GLY A 3 -30.21 15.30 3.81
C GLY A 3 -29.34 16.50 4.19
N ILE A 4 -29.13 16.74 5.49
CA ILE A 4 -28.26 17.81 6.00
C ILE A 4 -26.81 17.57 5.57
N ALA A 5 -26.32 16.32 5.71
CA ALA A 5 -24.98 15.94 5.25
C ALA A 5 -24.80 16.20 3.75
N ARG A 6 -25.77 15.82 2.91
CA ARG A 6 -25.76 16.07 1.46
C ARG A 6 -25.71 17.56 1.12
N PHE A 7 -26.59 18.36 1.71
CA PHE A 7 -26.60 19.81 1.44
C PHE A 7 -25.34 20.50 1.95
N LYS A 8 -24.78 20.08 3.09
CA LYS A 8 -23.52 20.61 3.63
C LYS A 8 -22.31 20.22 2.76
N ALA A 9 -22.27 19.00 2.24
CA ALA A 9 -21.25 18.55 1.29
C ALA A 9 -21.35 19.34 -0.03
N LEU A 10 -22.57 19.50 -0.58
CA LEU A 10 -22.81 20.26 -1.81
C LEU A 10 -22.46 21.74 -1.66
N SER A 11 -22.83 22.36 -0.55
CA SER A 11 -22.46 23.75 -0.24
C SER A 11 -20.94 23.92 -0.09
N SER A 12 -20.26 22.95 0.51
CA SER A 12 -18.79 22.98 0.65
C SER A 12 -18.09 22.86 -0.71
N LEU A 13 -18.59 21.97 -1.58
CA LEU A 13 -18.06 21.80 -2.94
C LEU A 13 -18.26 23.07 -3.79
N ARG A 14 -19.45 23.68 -3.74
CA ARG A 14 -19.73 24.94 -4.45
C ARG A 14 -18.93 26.13 -3.92
N LYS A 15 -18.62 26.13 -2.62
CA LYS A 15 -17.81 27.19 -1.99
C LYS A 15 -16.31 27.01 -2.25
N LYS A 16 -15.87 25.80 -2.59
CA LYS A 16 -14.48 25.52 -2.98
C LYS A 16 -14.19 26.15 -4.35
N LYS A 17 -13.88 27.44 -4.34
CA LYS A 17 -13.13 28.10 -5.41
C LYS A 17 -11.68 27.69 -5.18
N GLU A 18 -11.11 26.90 -6.07
CA GLU A 18 -9.67 26.63 -5.99
C GLU A 18 -8.96 27.97 -6.02
N GLY A 19 -8.16 28.22 -4.98
CA GLY A 19 -7.35 29.43 -4.91
C GLY A 19 -6.23 29.31 -5.93
N TRP A 20 -6.01 30.38 -6.69
CA TRP A 20 -4.77 30.47 -7.46
C TRP A 20 -3.62 30.61 -6.48
N ILE A 21 -2.61 29.76 -6.65
CA ILE A 21 -1.32 29.88 -5.96
C ILE A 21 -0.34 30.48 -6.97
N ASP A 22 0.52 31.37 -6.49
CA ASP A 22 1.59 31.92 -7.32
C ASP A 22 2.62 30.84 -7.65
N ASP A 23 3.31 30.97 -8.78
CA ASP A 23 4.27 29.97 -9.26
C ASP A 23 5.47 29.83 -8.32
N ASP A 24 5.92 30.91 -7.67
CA ASP A 24 7.03 30.86 -6.71
C ASP A 24 6.63 30.07 -5.45
N ASP A 25 5.38 30.26 -4.99
CA ASP A 25 4.82 29.51 -3.86
C ASP A 25 4.59 28.03 -4.22
N ALA A 26 4.16 27.76 -5.46
CA ALA A 26 3.98 26.40 -5.96
C ALA A 26 5.30 25.63 -6.05
N ALA A 27 6.38 26.30 -6.46
CA ALA A 27 7.71 25.70 -6.58
C ALA A 27 8.32 25.28 -5.23
N GLN A 28 7.85 25.83 -4.11
CA GLN A 28 8.28 25.43 -2.76
C GLN A 28 7.55 24.19 -2.23
N VAL A 29 6.51 23.72 -2.92
CA VAL A 29 5.79 22.50 -2.51
C VAL A 29 6.68 21.28 -2.78
N PRO A 30 7.10 20.54 -1.75
CA PRO A 30 7.98 19.39 -1.94
C PRO A 30 7.29 18.29 -2.73
N ASP A 31 8.02 17.67 -3.65
CA ASP A 31 7.55 16.42 -4.24
C ASP A 31 7.50 15.33 -3.15
N SER A 32 6.38 14.60 -3.14
CA SER A 32 6.13 13.49 -2.24
C SER A 32 6.57 12.14 -2.82
N ALA A 33 6.94 12.12 -4.10
CA ALA A 33 7.51 10.95 -4.75
C ALA A 33 8.87 10.59 -4.15
N ASP A 34 9.17 9.29 -4.22
CA ASP A 34 10.51 8.82 -3.89
C ASP A 34 11.54 9.42 -4.86
N THR A 35 12.72 9.76 -4.34
CA THR A 35 13.85 10.12 -5.21
C THR A 35 14.34 8.88 -5.98
N PRO A 36 15.06 9.06 -7.11
CA PRO A 36 15.63 7.93 -7.84
C PRO A 36 16.47 6.99 -6.99
N GLU A 37 17.25 7.54 -6.04
CA GLU A 37 18.03 6.75 -5.09
C GLU A 37 17.14 5.89 -4.19
N VAL A 38 16.06 6.47 -3.64
CA VAL A 38 15.11 5.73 -2.80
C VAL A 38 14.40 4.63 -3.60
N VAL A 39 14.04 4.89 -4.85
CA VAL A 39 13.45 3.88 -5.75
C VAL A 39 14.44 2.73 -5.95
N THR A 40 15.69 3.00 -6.33
CA THR A 40 16.70 1.96 -6.53
C THR A 40 16.96 1.16 -5.25
N MET A 41 17.04 1.82 -4.09
CA MET A 41 17.20 1.13 -2.80
C MET A 41 16.01 0.20 -2.49
N LYS A 42 14.78 0.62 -2.79
CA LYS A 42 13.59 -0.21 -2.63
C LYS A 42 13.61 -1.42 -3.57
N GLU A 43 14.01 -1.23 -4.82
CA GLU A 43 14.14 -2.30 -5.81
C GLU A 43 15.21 -3.32 -5.43
N ASP A 44 16.40 -2.86 -5.03
CA ASP A 44 17.49 -3.74 -4.58
C ASP A 44 17.09 -4.55 -3.35
N LYS A 45 16.42 -3.89 -2.38
CA LYS A 45 15.89 -4.55 -1.19
C LYS A 45 14.85 -5.61 -1.56
N ALA A 46 13.93 -5.30 -2.48
CA ALA A 46 12.91 -6.24 -2.93
C ALA A 46 13.54 -7.44 -3.66
N ALA A 47 14.54 -7.20 -4.51
CA ALA A 47 15.27 -8.25 -5.22
C ALA A 47 16.03 -9.16 -4.24
N ALA A 48 16.67 -8.61 -3.22
CA ALA A 48 17.34 -9.40 -2.19
C ALA A 48 16.36 -10.27 -1.40
N LEU A 49 15.22 -9.71 -0.97
CA LEU A 49 14.18 -10.47 -0.28
C LEU A 49 13.64 -11.61 -1.14
N ARG A 50 13.39 -11.36 -2.43
CA ARG A 50 12.92 -12.40 -3.36
C ARG A 50 13.92 -13.54 -3.48
N ARG A 51 15.22 -13.24 -3.61
CA ARG A 51 16.28 -14.28 -3.62
C ARG A 51 16.29 -15.12 -2.35
N PHE A 52 16.03 -14.53 -1.17
CA PHE A 52 15.96 -15.30 0.07
C PHE A 52 14.74 -16.20 0.12
N VAL A 53 13.58 -15.73 -0.34
CA VAL A 53 12.37 -16.55 -0.45
C VAL A 53 12.53 -17.67 -1.50
N ASP A 54 13.24 -17.40 -2.59
CA ASP A 54 13.58 -18.38 -3.64
C ASP A 54 14.61 -19.42 -3.16
N ALA A 55 15.32 -19.15 -2.06
CA ALA A 55 16.25 -20.11 -1.45
C ALA A 55 15.58 -21.01 -0.39
N LEU A 56 14.35 -20.69 0.02
CA LEU A 56 13.59 -21.52 0.96
C LEU A 56 13.08 -22.78 0.27
N ALA A 57 12.90 -23.84 1.06
CA ALA A 57 12.16 -25.02 0.65
C ALA A 57 10.71 -24.66 0.28
N ASP A 58 10.12 -25.44 -0.63
CA ASP A 58 8.80 -25.16 -1.20
C ASP A 58 7.71 -25.05 -0.13
N GLU A 59 7.80 -25.83 0.95
CA GLU A 59 6.84 -25.79 2.06
C GLU A 59 6.86 -24.41 2.75
N HIS A 60 8.05 -23.84 2.98
CA HIS A 60 8.19 -22.53 3.61
C HIS A 60 7.83 -21.39 2.66
N ARG A 61 8.19 -21.51 1.37
CA ARG A 61 7.82 -20.52 0.36
C ARG A 61 6.31 -20.42 0.21
N THR A 62 5.62 -21.56 0.18
CA THR A 62 4.16 -21.63 0.06
C THR A 62 3.46 -20.88 1.20
N VAL A 63 3.94 -21.05 2.44
CA VAL A 63 3.38 -20.32 3.59
C VAL A 63 3.58 -18.81 3.47
N ILE A 64 4.76 -18.34 3.03
CA ILE A 64 5.04 -16.92 2.81
C ILE A 64 4.13 -16.35 1.71
N ASP A 65 3.92 -17.12 0.63
CA ASP A 65 3.07 -16.71 -0.49
C ASP A 65 1.63 -16.47 -0.05
N LEU A 66 1.05 -17.44 0.65
CA LEU A 66 -0.32 -17.36 1.15
C LEU A 66 -0.49 -16.22 2.18
N ALA A 67 0.48 -16.03 3.09
CA ALA A 67 0.40 -14.99 4.11
C ALA A 67 0.53 -13.57 3.55
N TYR A 68 1.52 -13.32 2.70
CA TYR A 68 1.91 -11.97 2.30
C TYR A 68 1.41 -11.54 0.93
N TYR A 69 1.24 -12.48 -0.01
CA TYR A 69 0.74 -12.16 -1.35
C TYR A 69 -0.77 -12.40 -1.48
N HIS A 70 -1.30 -13.41 -0.76
CA HIS A 70 -2.75 -13.66 -0.70
C HIS A 70 -3.43 -13.09 0.55
N GLY A 71 -2.67 -12.58 1.51
CA GLY A 71 -3.22 -11.92 2.71
C GLY A 71 -3.99 -12.87 3.64
N GLN A 72 -3.72 -14.17 3.57
CA GLN A 72 -4.41 -15.18 4.37
C GLN A 72 -3.89 -15.19 5.81
N SER A 73 -4.79 -15.44 6.76
CA SER A 73 -4.46 -15.71 8.15
C SER A 73 -3.82 -17.08 8.33
N VAL A 74 -3.14 -17.29 9.47
CA VAL A 74 -2.50 -18.59 9.79
C VAL A 74 -3.51 -19.74 9.78
N THR A 75 -4.74 -19.49 10.24
CA THR A 75 -5.82 -20.49 10.23
C THR A 75 -6.21 -20.87 8.81
N GLU A 76 -6.46 -19.89 7.94
CA GLU A 76 -6.82 -20.12 6.53
C GLU A 76 -5.70 -20.84 5.77
N ILE A 77 -4.44 -20.52 6.06
CA ILE A 77 -3.29 -21.22 5.49
C ILE A 77 -3.29 -22.69 5.92
N GLY A 78 -3.54 -22.97 7.21
CA GLY A 78 -3.64 -24.34 7.71
C GLY A 78 -4.77 -25.13 7.06
N GLU A 79 -5.93 -24.50 6.85
CA GLU A 79 -7.05 -25.10 6.12
C GLU A 79 -6.69 -25.41 4.65
N VAL A 80 -6.06 -24.47 3.95
CA VAL A 80 -5.61 -24.64 2.56
C VAL A 80 -4.59 -25.78 2.42
N LEU A 81 -3.67 -25.90 3.38
CA LEU A 81 -2.59 -26.90 3.34
C LEU A 81 -2.97 -28.23 4.01
N GLY A 82 -4.15 -28.32 4.65
CA GLY A 82 -4.54 -29.49 5.43
C GLY A 82 -3.66 -29.73 6.67
N ILE A 83 -3.05 -28.66 7.20
CA ILE A 83 -2.16 -28.70 8.37
C ILE A 83 -2.92 -28.15 9.58
N PRO A 84 -3.06 -28.92 10.67
CA PRO A 84 -3.70 -28.43 11.89
C PRO A 84 -2.94 -27.23 12.46
N VAL A 85 -3.67 -26.17 12.80
CA VAL A 85 -3.14 -25.01 13.54
C VAL A 85 -3.43 -25.21 15.02
N ALA A 86 -2.42 -24.97 15.87
CA ALA A 86 -2.51 -25.14 17.33
C ALA A 86 -3.26 -23.99 18.02
#